data_AF-A0A7W8KJ61-F1
#
_entry.id   AF-A0A7W8KJ61-F1
#
_cell.length_a   1.000
_cell.length_b   1.000
_cell.length_c   1.000
_cell.angle_alpha   90.00
_cell.angle_beta   90.00
_cell.angle_gamma   90.00
#
_symmetry.space_group_name_H-M   'P 1'
#
loop_
_entity.id
_entity.type
_entity.pdbx_description
1 polymer ?
#
loop_
_entity_poly.entity_id
_entity_poly.type
_entity_poly.pdbx_seq_one_letter_code
_entity_poly.pdbx_strand_id
1 'polypeptide(L)'
;MLAVWLCLAGVALLFPRVGDGVFDLHLTNWGLASEYGGILVSLDALYWVFSTDTERYAPVMGVVGLALVLNVVITIYWWAVGHYPFQSAVFNVVINSVMAVWLWSLRPRPAGSARAPS
;
A
#
# COMPACT_ATOMS: atom_id res chain seq x y z
N MET A 1 -9.19 3.18 -14.52
CA MET A 1 -8.54 2.06 -15.25
C MET A 1 -7.45 1.38 -14.44
N LEU A 2 -6.50 2.11 -13.82
CA LEU A 2 -5.43 1.52 -12.99
C LEU A 2 -5.95 0.70 -11.79
N ALA A 3 -7.01 1.18 -11.12
CA ALA A 3 -7.64 0.51 -9.98
C ALA A 3 -8.18 -0.89 -10.31
N VAL A 4 -8.80 -1.07 -11.48
CA VAL A 4 -9.34 -2.38 -11.92
C VAL A 4 -8.21 -3.41 -12.08
N TRP A 5 -7.07 -3.00 -12.64
CA TRP A 5 -5.92 -3.89 -12.81
C TRP A 5 -5.23 -4.22 -11.48
N LEU A 6 -5.14 -3.26 -10.55
CA LEU A 6 -4.64 -3.49 -9.19
C LEU A 6 -5.54 -4.45 -8.41
N CYS A 7 -6.85 -4.29 -8.54
CA CYS A 7 -7.84 -5.18 -7.94
C CYS A 7 -7.72 -6.61 -8.48
N LEU A 8 -7.67 -6.76 -9.82
CA LEU A 8 -7.50 -8.06 -10.47
C LEU A 8 -6.17 -8.73 -10.09
N ALA A 9 -5.07 -7.99 -10.09
CA ALA A 9 -3.77 -8.50 -9.66
C ALA A 9 -3.77 -8.87 -8.17
N GLY A 10 -4.40 -8.06 -7.32
CA GLY A 10 -4.56 -8.32 -5.90
C GLY A 10 -5.35 -9.60 -5.63
N VAL A 11 -6.50 -9.78 -6.30
CA VAL A 11 -7.34 -10.98 -6.19
C VAL A 11 -6.62 -12.23 -6.71
N ALA A 12 -5.93 -12.12 -7.86
CA ALA A 12 -5.18 -13.23 -8.43
C ALA A 12 -4.03 -13.69 -7.50
N LEU A 13 -3.37 -12.75 -6.83
CA LEU A 13 -2.31 -13.05 -5.88
C LEU A 13 -2.85 -13.50 -4.52
N LEU A 14 -4.01 -12.99 -4.08
CA LEU A 14 -4.68 -13.38 -2.83
C LEU A 14 -5.16 -14.84 -2.88
N PHE A 15 -5.58 -15.30 -4.07
CA PHE A 15 -5.93 -16.69 -4.33
C PHE A 15 -4.90 -17.30 -5.30
N PRO A 16 -3.66 -17.58 -4.85
CA PRO A 16 -2.56 -17.93 -5.74
C PRO A 16 -2.83 -19.19 -6.57
N ARG A 17 -3.65 -20.13 -6.09
CA ARG A 17 -4.11 -21.29 -6.91
C ARG A 17 -4.93 -20.88 -8.13
N VAL A 18 -5.78 -19.86 -7.98
CA VAL A 18 -6.60 -19.32 -9.08
C VAL A 18 -5.72 -18.48 -9.99
N GLY A 19 -4.83 -17.66 -9.41
CA GLY A 19 -3.84 -16.89 -10.16
C GLY A 19 -2.96 -17.76 -11.04
N ASP A 20 -2.40 -18.82 -10.48
CA ASP A 20 -1.52 -19.76 -11.20
C ASP A 20 -2.28 -20.52 -12.30
N GLY A 21 -3.50 -20.99 -12.01
CA GLY A 21 -4.30 -21.75 -12.98
C GLY A 21 -4.91 -20.91 -14.12
N VAL A 22 -5.19 -19.63 -13.89
CA VAL A 22 -5.82 -18.74 -14.89
C VAL A 22 -4.78 -17.94 -15.67
N PHE A 23 -3.69 -17.53 -15.00
CA PHE A 23 -2.67 -16.63 -15.58
C PHE A 23 -1.30 -17.28 -15.74
N ASP A 24 -1.14 -18.57 -15.43
CA ASP A 24 0.10 -19.35 -15.63
C ASP A 24 1.33 -18.71 -14.96
N LEU A 25 1.15 -18.20 -13.74
CA LEU A 25 2.12 -17.35 -13.04
C LEU A 25 3.34 -18.10 -12.46
N HIS A 26 3.32 -19.43 -12.47
CA HIS A 26 4.33 -20.32 -11.90
C HIS A 26 4.80 -19.89 -10.50
N LEU A 27 3.84 -19.61 -9.61
CA LEU A 27 4.14 -19.06 -8.29
C LEU A 27 4.81 -20.12 -7.38
N THR A 28 6.06 -19.88 -7.01
CA THR A 28 6.87 -20.79 -6.19
C THR A 28 6.64 -20.63 -4.68
N ASN A 29 6.10 -19.49 -4.23
CA ASN A 29 5.84 -19.20 -2.82
C ASN A 29 4.44 -18.61 -2.62
N TRP A 30 3.46 -19.47 -2.32
CA TRP A 30 2.04 -19.10 -2.26
C TRP A 30 1.69 -18.23 -1.04
N GLY A 31 2.39 -18.40 0.09
CA GLY A 31 2.17 -17.54 1.27
C GLY A 31 2.54 -16.10 0.97
N LEU A 32 3.68 -15.90 0.33
CA LEU A 32 4.22 -14.60 -0.05
C LEU A 32 3.37 -13.94 -1.16
N ALA A 33 2.85 -14.73 -2.12
CA ALA A 33 1.87 -14.25 -3.09
C ALA A 33 0.56 -13.79 -2.43
N SER A 34 0.03 -14.55 -1.48
CA SER A 34 -1.21 -14.19 -0.76
C SER A 34 -1.04 -12.93 0.10
N GLU A 35 0.12 -12.74 0.73
CA GLU A 35 0.45 -11.50 1.44
C GLU A 35 0.42 -10.29 0.50
N TYR A 36 1.05 -10.41 -0.68
CA TYR A 36 1.06 -9.33 -1.67
C TYR A 36 -0.33 -9.05 -2.22
N GLY A 37 -1.13 -10.09 -2.47
CA GLY A 37 -2.53 -9.95 -2.89
C GLY A 37 -3.38 -9.22 -1.85
N GLY A 38 -3.24 -9.57 -0.58
CA GLY A 38 -3.95 -8.91 0.53
C GLY A 38 -3.61 -7.43 0.66
N ILE A 39 -2.32 -7.08 0.49
CA ILE A 39 -1.87 -5.69 0.48
C ILE A 39 -2.50 -4.95 -0.70
N LEU A 40 -2.41 -5.49 -1.93
CA LEU A 40 -2.96 -4.84 -3.12
C LEU A 40 -4.47 -4.61 -3.04
N VAL A 41 -5.24 -5.59 -2.54
CA VAL A 41 -6.68 -5.44 -2.34
C VAL A 41 -6.99 -4.38 -1.28
N SER A 42 -6.24 -4.37 -0.17
CA SER A 42 -6.42 -3.35 0.88
C SER A 42 -6.10 -1.95 0.38
N LEU A 43 -5.07 -1.80 -0.46
CA LEU A 43 -4.72 -0.53 -1.09
C LEU A 43 -5.77 -0.05 -2.07
N ASP A 44 -6.35 -0.96 -2.87
CA ASP A 44 -7.45 -0.63 -3.78
C ASP A 44 -8.70 -0.16 -3.01
N ALA A 45 -9.03 -0.84 -1.91
CA ALA A 45 -10.13 -0.43 -1.02
C ALA A 45 -9.88 0.96 -0.39
N LEU A 46 -8.66 1.22 0.11
CA LEU A 46 -8.27 2.52 0.63
C LEU A 46 -8.35 3.61 -0.45
N TYR A 47 -7.81 3.33 -1.64
CA TYR A 47 -7.90 4.24 -2.79
C TYR A 47 -9.35 4.56 -3.13
N TRP A 48 -10.22 3.55 -3.20
CA TRP A 48 -11.63 3.72 -3.50
C TRP A 48 -12.32 4.61 -2.46
N VAL A 49 -12.16 4.33 -1.17
CA VAL A 49 -12.73 5.15 -0.07
C VAL A 49 -12.24 6.60 -0.17
N PHE A 50 -10.94 6.81 -0.37
CA PHE A 50 -10.39 8.17 -0.46
C PHE A 50 -10.78 8.92 -1.74
N SER A 51 -11.01 8.21 -2.84
CA SER A 51 -11.48 8.80 -4.09
C SER A 51 -12.92 9.26 -4.03
N THR A 52 -13.73 8.70 -3.12
CA THR A 52 -15.16 9.08 -2.98
C THR A 52 -15.40 10.34 -2.14
N ASP A 53 -14.57 10.60 -1.13
CA ASP A 53 -14.77 11.74 -0.22
C ASP A 53 -13.44 12.25 0.37
N THR A 54 -12.61 12.85 -0.49
CA THR A 54 -11.25 13.27 -0.13
C THR A 54 -11.25 14.29 1.00
N GLU A 55 -12.20 15.22 1.04
CA GLU A 55 -12.26 16.28 2.07
C GLU A 55 -12.52 15.71 3.47
N ARG A 56 -13.42 14.73 3.58
CA ARG A 56 -13.74 14.08 4.86
C ARG A 56 -12.56 13.30 5.43
N TYR A 57 -11.78 12.65 4.57
CA TYR A 57 -10.69 11.75 4.99
C TYR A 57 -9.30 12.39 4.99
N ALA A 58 -9.15 13.58 4.43
CA ALA A 58 -7.89 14.34 4.39
C ALA A 58 -7.15 14.44 5.74
N PRO A 59 -7.81 14.67 6.90
CA PRO A 59 -7.11 14.75 8.19
C PRO A 59 -6.50 13.41 8.64
N VAL A 60 -7.10 12.29 8.24
CA VAL A 60 -6.69 10.94 8.66
C VAL A 60 -5.54 10.42 7.81
N MET A 61 -5.37 10.93 6.59
CA MET A 61 -4.31 10.50 5.67
C MET A 61 -2.89 10.69 6.23
N GLY A 62 -2.66 11.76 6.99
CA GLY A 62 -1.37 11.99 7.64
C GLY A 62 -1.04 10.93 8.70
N VAL A 63 -2.04 10.51 9.48
CA VAL A 63 -1.90 9.46 10.50
C VAL A 63 -1.67 8.10 9.85
N VAL A 64 -2.42 7.79 8.78
CA VAL A 64 -2.23 6.54 8.02
C VAL A 64 -0.84 6.52 7.38
N GLY A 65 -0.40 7.62 6.77
CA GLY A 65 0.96 7.74 6.23
C GLY A 65 2.05 7.50 7.28
N LEU A 66 1.87 8.03 8.50
CA LEU A 66 2.82 7.84 9.60
C LEU A 66 2.81 6.39 10.12
N ALA A 67 1.65 5.75 10.17
CA ALA A 67 1.53 4.32 10.48
C ALA A 67 2.24 3.44 9.44
N LEU A 68 2.18 3.80 8.15
CA LEU A 68 2.91 3.10 7.09
C LEU A 68 4.43 3.26 7.25
N VAL A 69 4.92 4.45 7.60
CA VAL A 69 6.35 4.66 7.90
C VAL A 69 6.79 3.84 9.10
N LEU A 70 5.97 3.79 10.16
CA LEU A 70 6.24 2.92 11.31
C LEU A 70 6.30 1.45 10.90
N ASN A 71 5.40 1.00 10.01
CA ASN A 71 5.41 -0.36 9.48
C ASN A 71 6.69 -0.66 8.67
N VAL A 72 7.21 0.30 7.91
CA VAL A 72 8.53 0.19 7.23
C VAL A 72 9.64 -0.06 8.25
N VAL A 73 9.70 0.73 9.32
CA VAL A 73 10.73 0.59 10.37
C VAL A 73 10.64 -0.77 11.06
N ILE A 74 9.43 -1.20 11.40
CA ILE A 74 9.17 -2.51 12.02
C ILE A 74 9.59 -3.64 11.08
N THR A 75 9.24 -3.54 9.80
CA THR A 75 9.60 -4.54 8.78
C THR A 75 11.12 -4.66 8.64
N ILE A 76 11.84 -3.53 8.56
CA ILE A 76 13.30 -3.51 8.48
C ILE A 76 13.92 -4.15 9.73
N TYR A 77 13.40 -3.83 10.92
CA TYR A 77 13.85 -4.43 12.17
C TYR A 77 13.68 -5.96 12.15
N TRP A 78 12.49 -6.47 11.86
CA TRP A 78 12.23 -7.91 11.86
C TRP A 78 12.98 -8.65 10.76
N TRP A 79 13.21 -8.02 9.62
CA TRP A 79 14.11 -8.53 8.60
C TRP A 79 15.55 -8.65 9.11
N ALA A 80 16.07 -7.61 9.77
CA ALA A 80 17.42 -7.61 10.33
C ALA A 80 17.62 -8.68 11.41
N VAL A 81 16.56 -9.01 12.18
CA VAL A 81 16.56 -10.10 13.18
C VAL A 81 16.35 -11.48 12.53
N GLY A 82 16.12 -11.55 11.22
CA GLY A 82 16.01 -12.81 10.46
C GLY A 82 14.62 -13.46 10.46
N HIS A 83 13.58 -12.74 10.88
CA HIS A 83 12.20 -13.25 10.88
C HIS A 83 11.51 -13.18 9.52
N TYR A 84 12.01 -12.34 8.59
CA TYR A 84 11.46 -12.22 7.24
C TYR A 84 12.51 -12.55 6.17
N PRO A 85 12.11 -13.27 5.11
CA PRO A 85 12.95 -13.37 3.92
C PRO A 85 13.09 -11.98 3.27
N PHE A 86 14.24 -11.73 2.66
CA PHE A 86 14.56 -10.44 2.03
C PHE A 86 13.48 -9.99 1.02
N GLN A 87 12.90 -10.93 0.27
CA GLN A 87 11.85 -10.67 -0.71
C GLN A 87 10.59 -10.07 -0.06
N SER A 88 10.07 -10.67 1.02
CA SER A 88 8.93 -10.12 1.77
C SER A 88 9.26 -8.76 2.37
N ALA A 89 10.46 -8.61 2.93
CA ALA A 89 10.89 -7.37 3.58
C ALA A 89 10.98 -6.21 2.57
N VAL A 90 11.69 -6.40 1.44
CA VAL A 90 11.83 -5.37 0.40
C VAL A 90 10.49 -4.96 -0.18
N PHE A 91 9.61 -5.92 -0.50
CA PHE A 91 8.31 -5.58 -1.05
C PHE A 91 7.50 -4.71 -0.08
N ASN A 92 7.42 -5.13 1.18
CA ASN A 92 6.65 -4.45 2.21
C ASN A 92 7.24 -3.06 2.53
N VAL A 93 8.57 -2.93 2.52
CA VAL A 93 9.27 -1.63 2.65
C VAL A 93 8.93 -0.70 1.49
N VAL A 94 9.02 -1.19 0.24
CA VAL A 94 8.78 -0.37 -0.96
C VAL A 94 7.32 0.08 -1.01
N ILE A 95 6.37 -0.83 -0.85
CA ILE A 95 4.94 -0.51 -1.00
C ILE A 95 4.46 0.46 0.08
N ASN A 96 4.84 0.26 1.34
CA ASN A 96 4.46 1.16 2.43
C ASN A 96 5.14 2.52 2.29
N SER A 97 6.38 2.57 1.82
CA SER A 97 7.08 3.85 1.57
C SER A 97 6.38 4.65 0.48
N VAL A 98 6.05 4.02 -0.65
CA VAL A 98 5.32 4.66 -1.75
C VAL A 98 3.95 5.15 -1.28
N MET A 99 3.24 4.33 -0.50
CA MET A 99 1.93 4.69 0.03
C MET A 99 1.98 5.79 1.08
N ALA A 100 2.98 5.79 1.95
CA ALA A 100 3.20 6.87 2.90
C ALA A 100 3.43 8.20 2.16
N VAL A 101 4.28 8.21 1.13
CA VAL A 101 4.54 9.40 0.31
C VAL A 101 3.28 9.86 -0.41
N TRP A 102 2.52 8.93 -1.00
CA TRP A 102 1.28 9.26 -1.70
C TRP A 102 0.24 9.87 -0.74
N LEU A 103 -0.03 9.25 0.41
CA LEU A 103 -0.95 9.80 1.41
C LEU A 103 -0.47 11.14 1.96
N TRP A 104 0.84 11.30 2.14
CA TRP A 104 1.43 12.56 2.55
C TRP A 104 1.26 13.68 1.52
N SER A 105 1.22 13.33 0.23
CA SER A 105 0.96 14.30 -0.86
C SER A 105 -0.49 14.77 -0.89
N LEU A 106 -1.42 13.94 -0.39
CA LEU A 106 -2.86 14.23 -0.34
C LEU A 106 -3.29 14.98 0.93
N ARG A 107 -2.39 15.14 1.90
CA ARG A 107 -2.70 15.84 3.16
C ARG A 107 -3.17 17.28 2.87
N PRO A 108 -4.17 17.78 3.61
CA PRO A 108 -4.63 19.15 3.45
C PRO A 108 -3.51 20.08 3.90
N ARG A 109 -3.06 20.95 2.99
CA ARG A 109 -2.08 21.99 3.33
C ARG A 109 -2.76 23.01 4.24
N PRO A 110 -2.15 23.42 5.36
CA PRO A 110 -2.71 24.49 6.18
C PRO A 110 -2.94 25.72 5.30
N ALA A 111 -4.12 26.33 5.39
CA ALA A 111 -4.54 27.50 4.62
C ALA A 111 -3.78 28.81 5.00
N GLY A 112 -2.49 28.70 5.34
CA GLY A 112 -1.63 29.80 5.78
C GLY A 112 -0.56 30.24 4.78
N SER A 113 -0.44 29.62 3.60
CA SER A 113 0.55 30.04 2.58
C SER A 113 -0.03 30.86 1.42
N ALA A 114 -1.31 31.21 1.47
CA ALA A 114 -1.97 32.02 0.45
C ALA A 114 -2.65 33.25 1.09
N ARG A 115 -1.86 34.25 1.50
CA ARG A 115 -2.15 35.69 1.41
C ARG A 115 -1.12 36.51 2.20
N ALA A 116 -0.28 37.22 1.47
CA ALA A 116 -0.13 38.67 1.63
C ALA A 116 0.46 39.23 0.33
N PRO A 117 -0.36 39.74 -0.61
CA PRO A 117 0.12 40.79 -1.49
C PRO A 117 0.18 42.08 -0.66
N SER A 118 1.38 42.53 -0.34
CA SER A 118 1.66 43.92 0.03
C SER A 118 2.50 44.56 -1.06
#